data_AF-A0A7W7STM1-F1
#
_entry.id   AF-A0A7W7STM1-F1
#
_cell.length_a   1.000
_cell.length_b   1.000
_cell.length_c   1.000
_cell.angle_alpha   90.00
_cell.angle_beta   90.00
_cell.angle_gamma   90.00
#
_symmetry.space_group_name_H-M   'P 1'
#
loop_
_entity.id
_entity.type
_entity.pdbx_description
1 polymer ?
#
loop_
_entity_poly.entity_id
_entity_poly.type
_entity_poly.pdbx_seq_one_letter_code
_entity_poly.pdbx_strand_id
1 'polypeptide(L)'
;MTAPDLPCIPPGTLLRLDSEDWYHPDEANCDVDRTVALIVAKVHTDSTSATSVSVWITGHAPECTWPTSEYHPPCIQLRVRCEALRRIVEGQR
;
A
#
# COMPACT_ATOMS: atom_id res chain seq x y z
N MET A 1 13.37 -4.97 16.60
CA MET A 1 12.99 -4.19 15.40
C MET A 1 11.82 -3.33 15.82
N THR A 2 11.95 -2.01 15.78
CA THR A 2 10.88 -1.08 16.18
C THR A 2 9.81 -1.07 15.09
N ALA A 3 8.54 -1.20 15.48
CA ALA A 3 7.44 -1.07 14.54
C ALA A 3 7.53 0.29 13.81
N PRO A 4 7.19 0.35 12.51
CA PRO A 4 7.15 1.63 11.81
C PRO A 4 6.11 2.55 12.45
N ASP A 5 6.54 3.74 12.83
CA ASP A 5 5.67 4.80 13.36
C ASP A 5 4.82 5.39 12.24
N LEU A 6 3.74 4.70 11.87
CA LEU A 6 2.87 5.06 10.77
C LEU A 6 1.55 5.61 11.28
N PRO A 7 0.98 6.62 10.60
CA PRO A 7 -0.38 7.03 10.87
C PRO A 7 -1.34 5.87 10.59
N CYS A 8 -2.47 5.85 11.32
CA CYS A 8 -3.50 4.85 11.10
C CYS A 8 -4.13 5.04 9.71
N ILE A 9 -3.99 4.04 8.83
CA ILE A 9 -4.63 4.03 7.51
C ILE A 9 -5.77 3.02 7.55
N PRO A 10 -7.04 3.48 7.61
CA PRO A 10 -8.16 2.57 7.70
C PRO A 10 -8.36 1.78 6.38
N PRO A 11 -8.84 0.52 6.46
CA PRO A 11 -9.34 -0.18 5.28
C PRO A 11 -10.40 0.65 4.55
N GLY A 12 -10.42 0.57 3.22
CA GLY A 12 -11.26 1.42 2.36
C GLY A 12 -10.60 2.74 1.95
N THR A 13 -9.45 3.11 2.52
CA THR A 13 -8.71 4.30 2.10
C THR A 13 -8.19 4.13 0.68
N LEU A 14 -8.45 5.11 -0.19
CA LEU A 14 -7.82 5.19 -1.51
C LEU A 14 -6.41 5.75 -1.36
N LEU A 15 -5.40 4.97 -1.69
CA LEU A 15 -4.02 5.43 -1.84
C LEU A 15 -3.72 5.66 -3.32
N ARG A 16 -3.04 6.76 -3.61
CA ARG A 16 -2.42 7.04 -4.90
C ARG A 16 -0.92 7.13 -4.67
N LEU A 17 -0.18 6.18 -5.22
CA LEU A 17 1.25 6.00 -4.99
C LEU A 17 1.96 6.29 -6.31
N ASP A 18 2.88 7.24 -6.32
CA ASP A 18 3.77 7.42 -7.45
C ASP A 18 4.81 6.30 -7.51
N SER A 19 5.54 6.19 -8.61
CA SER A 19 6.55 5.14 -8.76
C SER A 19 7.66 5.17 -7.71
N GLU A 20 7.92 6.32 -7.06
CA GLU A 20 8.87 6.42 -5.96
C GLU A 20 8.31 5.92 -4.61
N ASP A 21 6.98 5.89 -4.47
CA ASP A 21 6.28 5.62 -3.21
C ASP A 21 6.18 4.12 -2.90
N TRP A 22 6.37 3.25 -3.89
CA TRP A 22 6.18 1.81 -3.74
C TRP A 22 7.21 0.99 -4.54
N TYR A 23 7.28 -0.31 -4.24
CA TYR A 23 8.05 -1.28 -5.01
C TYR A 23 7.39 -2.66 -4.96
N HIS A 24 7.48 -3.39 -6.07
CA HIS A 24 6.95 -4.75 -6.17
C HIS A 24 7.94 -5.76 -5.56
N PRO A 25 7.49 -6.71 -4.74
CA PRO A 25 8.34 -7.75 -4.13
C PRO A 25 9.05 -8.65 -5.15
N ASP A 26 8.39 -8.97 -6.26
CA ASP A 26 8.87 -9.92 -7.27
C ASP A 26 9.55 -9.25 -8.47
N GLU A 27 9.46 -7.93 -8.59
CA GLU A 27 10.02 -7.22 -9.74
C GLU A 27 10.90 -6.07 -9.29
N ALA A 28 12.21 -6.34 -9.26
CA ALA A 28 13.24 -5.31 -9.16
C ALA A 28 13.21 -4.30 -10.34
N ASN A 29 12.40 -4.55 -11.38
CA ASN A 29 12.33 -3.82 -12.65
C ASN A 29 10.90 -3.63 -13.19
N CYS A 30 9.85 -3.64 -12.34
CA CYS A 30 8.53 -3.27 -12.85
C CYS A 30 8.53 -1.77 -13.15
N ASP A 31 8.21 -1.40 -14.41
CA ASP A 31 8.21 -0.03 -14.97
C ASP A 31 7.98 1.05 -13.91
N VAL A 32 9.08 1.69 -13.52
CA VAL A 32 9.24 2.74 -12.49
C VAL A 32 8.60 4.09 -12.87
N ASP A 33 7.59 4.08 -13.73
CA ASP A 33 6.84 5.26 -14.18
C ASP A 33 5.31 5.09 -14.04
N ARG A 34 4.86 4.13 -13.22
CA ARG A 34 3.44 3.89 -12.99
C ARG A 34 2.98 4.39 -11.63
N THR A 35 2.03 5.32 -11.66
CA THR A 35 1.17 5.61 -10.51
C THR A 35 0.26 4.42 -10.26
N VAL A 36 0.22 3.93 -9.02
CA VAL A 36 -0.70 2.87 -8.59
C VAL A 36 -1.77 3.48 -7.71
N ALA A 37 -3.03 3.26 -8.07
CA ALA A 37 -4.15 3.53 -7.19
C ALA A 37 -4.61 2.21 -6.56
N LEU A 38 -4.84 2.20 -5.25
CA LEU A 38 -5.40 1.04 -4.57
C LEU A 38 -6.29 1.45 -3.40
N ILE A 39 -7.36 0.70 -3.18
CA ILE A 39 -8.21 0.77 -2.00
C ILE A 39 -7.62 -0.20 -0.97
N VAL A 40 -7.22 0.33 0.18
CA VAL A 40 -6.53 -0.43 1.24
C VAL A 40 -7.46 -1.51 1.78
N ALA A 41 -7.01 -2.77 1.75
CA ALA A 41 -7.65 -3.84 2.50
C ALA A 41 -6.92 -4.05 3.85
N LYS A 42 -5.59 -4.01 3.85
CA LYS A 42 -4.77 -4.20 5.05
C LYS A 42 -3.38 -3.59 4.91
N VAL A 43 -2.93 -2.92 5.98
CA VAL A 43 -1.53 -2.52 6.19
C VAL A 43 -0.90 -3.52 7.15
N HIS A 44 0.22 -4.13 6.77
CA HIS A 44 0.86 -5.21 7.53
C HIS A 44 2.01 -4.67 8.39
N THR A 45 1.68 -3.83 9.37
CA THR A 45 2.64 -3.22 10.31
C THR A 45 3.30 -4.22 11.26
N ASP A 46 2.61 -5.33 11.55
CA ASP A 46 3.08 -6.38 12.47
C ASP A 46 3.88 -7.48 11.79
N SER A 47 4.09 -7.38 10.47
CA SER A 47 4.87 -8.36 9.71
C SER A 47 6.36 -8.20 9.99
N THR A 48 7.10 -9.30 10.00
CA THR A 48 8.58 -9.27 10.04
C THR A 48 9.19 -8.54 8.86
N SER A 49 8.43 -8.36 7.77
CA SER A 49 8.81 -7.58 6.60
C SER A 49 8.55 -6.07 6.75
N ALA A 50 7.84 -5.65 7.80
CA ALA A 50 7.67 -4.24 8.13
C ALA A 50 8.98 -3.69 8.70
N THR A 51 9.42 -2.58 8.12
CA THR A 51 10.63 -1.87 8.56
C THR A 51 10.28 -0.41 8.78
N SER A 52 11.16 0.33 9.44
CA SER A 52 10.98 1.77 9.65
C SER A 52 10.85 2.58 8.34
N VAL A 53 11.29 2.01 7.20
CA VAL A 53 11.27 2.66 5.88
C VAL A 53 10.15 2.19 4.97
N SER A 54 9.59 1.00 5.19
CA SER A 54 8.52 0.47 4.35
C SER A 54 7.65 -0.60 5.01
N VAL A 55 6.41 -0.68 4.55
CA VAL A 55 5.41 -1.67 4.98
C VAL A 55 4.74 -2.34 3.80
N TRP A 56 4.28 -3.56 4.03
CA TRP A 56 3.44 -4.25 3.07
C TRP A 56 2.00 -3.73 3.14
N ILE A 57 1.43 -3.44 1.98
CA ILE A 57 0.03 -3.08 1.83
C ILE A 57 -0.61 -4.00 0.82
N THR A 58 -1.78 -4.52 1.20
CA THR A 58 -2.62 -5.30 0.31
C THR A 58 -3.94 -4.56 0.11
N GLY A 59 -4.44 -4.55 -1.11
CA GLY A 59 -5.67 -3.88 -1.47
C GLY A 59 -6.20 -4.28 -2.82
N HIS A 60 -7.11 -3.46 -3.34
CA HIS A 60 -7.74 -3.66 -4.63
C HIS A 60 -7.55 -2.44 -5.53
N ALA A 61 -7.44 -2.66 -6.83
CA ALA A 61 -7.53 -1.55 -7.77
C ALA A 61 -8.92 -0.88 -7.66
N PRO A 62 -9.06 0.44 -7.88
CA PRO A 62 -10.36 1.11 -7.86
C PRO A 62 -11.36 0.55 -8.87
N GLU A 63 -10.89 0.08 -10.02
CA GLU A 63 -11.70 -0.61 -11.03
C GLU A 63 -12.03 -2.07 -10.70
N CYS A 64 -11.62 -2.57 -9.52
CA CYS A 64 -11.94 -3.92 -9.12
C CYS A 64 -13.45 -4.08 -8.89
N THR A 65 -14.12 -4.75 -9.84
CA THR A 65 -15.58 -4.97 -9.85
C THR A 65 -16.02 -6.18 -9.02
N TRP A 66 -15.13 -6.75 -8.21
CA TRP A 66 -15.46 -7.96 -7.46
C TRP A 66 -16.60 -7.68 -6.48
N PRO A 67 -17.65 -8.52 -6.45
CA PRO A 67 -18.76 -8.33 -5.54
C PRO A 67 -18.28 -8.39 -4.09
N THR A 68 -18.56 -7.34 -3.33
CA THR A 68 -18.19 -7.18 -1.90
C THR A 68 -18.75 -8.26 -0.97
N SER A 69 -19.55 -9.19 -1.48
CA SER A 69 -20.26 -10.24 -0.73
C SER A 69 -19.56 -11.61 -0.74
N GLU A 70 -18.46 -11.77 -1.48
CA GLU A 70 -17.65 -13.00 -1.46
C GLU A 70 -16.22 -12.69 -0.98
N TYR A 71 -15.59 -13.62 -0.29
CA TYR A 71 -14.19 -13.48 0.12
C TYR A 71 -13.32 -13.28 -1.13
N HIS A 72 -12.83 -12.05 -1.29
CA HIS A 72 -12.02 -11.66 -2.44
C HIS A 72 -10.58 -11.37 -1.99
N PRO A 73 -9.60 -12.21 -2.36
CA PRO A 73 -8.20 -11.95 -2.07
C PRO A 73 -7.76 -10.59 -2.65
N PRO A 74 -6.91 -9.81 -1.97
CA PRO A 74 -6.35 -8.58 -2.51
C PRO A 74 -5.70 -8.81 -3.86
N CYS A 75 -6.10 -8.04 -4.88
CA CYS A 75 -5.52 -8.15 -6.22
C CYS A 75 -4.24 -7.33 -6.39
N ILE A 76 -3.96 -6.43 -5.44
CA ILE A 76 -2.75 -5.63 -5.38
C ILE A 76 -2.02 -5.92 -4.07
N GLN A 77 -0.72 -6.23 -4.17
CA GLN A 77 0.17 -6.39 -3.03
C GLN A 77 1.47 -5.63 -3.32
N LEU A 78 1.77 -4.61 -2.52
CA LEU A 78 2.92 -3.74 -2.74
C LEU A 78 3.68 -3.58 -1.43
N ARG A 79 4.96 -3.23 -1.54
CA ARG A 79 5.69 -2.64 -0.44
C ARG A 79 5.73 -1.13 -0.62
N VAL A 80 5.20 -0.39 0.34
CA VAL A 80 5.02 1.05 0.27
C VAL A 80 5.96 1.74 1.26
N ARG A 81 6.58 2.84 0.84
CA ARG A 81 7.46 3.64 1.70
C ARG A 81 6.65 4.27 2.81
N CYS A 82 7.16 4.20 4.04
CA CYS A 82 6.49 4.81 5.18
C CYS A 82 6.37 6.33 5.05
N GLU A 83 7.31 6.98 4.38
CA GLU A 83 7.28 8.43 4.11
C GLU A 83 6.12 8.82 3.18
N ALA A 84 5.88 8.06 2.12
CA ALA A 84 4.75 8.26 1.22
C ALA A 84 3.41 8.22 1.97
N LEU A 85 3.26 7.22 2.85
CA LEU A 85 2.07 7.05 3.68
C LEU A 85 1.83 8.24 4.63
N ARG A 86 2.89 8.79 5.22
CA ARG A 86 2.78 9.99 6.06
C ARG A 86 2.30 11.19 5.25
N ARG A 87 2.95 11.46 4.11
CA ARG A 87 2.56 12.56 3.20
C ARG A 87 1.08 12.48 2.79
N ILE A 88 0.59 11.28 2.46
CA ILE A 88 -0.80 11.06 2.05
C ILE A 88 -1.78 11.33 3.21
N VAL A 89 -1.49 10.85 4.42
CA VAL A 89 -2.38 11.03 5.58
C VAL A 89 -2.35 12.47 6.11
N GLU A 90 -1.20 13.13 6.04
CA GLU A 90 -1.04 14.53 6.47
C GLU A 90 -1.61 15.53 5.46
N GLY A 91 -2.19 15.06 4.34
CA GLY A 91 -2.82 15.90 3.34
C GLY A 91 -1.83 16.78 2.57
N GLN A 92 -0.56 16.38 2.51
CA GLN A 92 0.48 17.09 1.77
C GLN A 92 0.44 16.80 0.26
N ARG A 93 -0.66 16.23 -0.26
CA ARG A 93 -0.85 15.91 -1.67
C ARG A 93 -2.31 15.89 -2.10
#